data_AF-A0ABD3MA24-F1
#
_entry.id   AF-A0ABD3MA24-F1
#
_cell.length_a   1.000
_cell.length_b   1.000
_cell.length_c   1.000
_cell.angle_alpha   90.00
_cell.angle_beta   90.00
_cell.angle_gamma   90.00
#
_symmetry.space_group_name_H-M   'P 1'
#
loop_
_entity.id
_entity.type
_entity.pdbx_description
1 polymer ?
#
loop_
_entity_poly.entity_id
_entity_poly.type
_entity_poly.pdbx_seq_one_letter_code
_entity_poly.pdbx_strand_id
1 'polypeptide(L)'
;MASSNSEDDCCSDTISIDSDVAFAFVDFSGVDFGGHDYDKTKPEPTVGSEEVNCIELKANQKEKDPNLQHEIFPKGQFPHMQQHHDPQLFKAQSRRVHNLCKWYELGIRPSLSSSSLLNLDAHHQKDEDLFANEIDDLPILLLRSIQAQDDLNTNLPPFPLGEYEDSLKVAPSTIDGAGNGLFTTVPIPKGAIVCYYTGYRHHYQSQKRLKDRQYIMKLQNGWPKFDRRNDGYIDALPTKDVLARFINDPRLEERCNVAFEHIKEPEIWYCPVVAQRDIAIGEELFVSYGPRYWSEARTIGG
;
A
#
# COMPACT_ATOMS: atom_id res chain seq x y z
N MET A 1 -59.97 -6.94 -45.86
CA MET A 1 -59.81 -5.47 -45.90
C MET A 1 -58.68 -5.14 -44.94
N ALA A 2 -57.47 -4.98 -45.46
CA ALA A 2 -56.81 -3.66 -45.64
C ALA A 2 -56.48 -3.04 -44.26
N SER A 3 -55.25 -3.25 -43.78
CA SER A 3 -54.14 -2.24 -43.73
C SER A 3 -53.90 -1.90 -42.24
N SER A 4 -52.72 -1.65 -41.67
CA SER A 4 -51.39 -1.24 -42.16
C SER A 4 -50.40 -1.25 -40.97
N ASN A 5 -49.12 -1.55 -41.26
CA ASN A 5 -47.84 -1.03 -40.70
C ASN A 5 -47.60 -1.10 -39.17
N SER A 6 -46.41 -1.36 -38.64
CA SER A 6 -45.04 -1.09 -39.12
C SER A 6 -44.03 -2.05 -38.48
N GLU A 7 -42.92 -2.25 -39.20
CA GLU A 7 -41.66 -2.85 -38.75
C GLU A 7 -41.01 -2.03 -37.63
N ASP A 8 -40.35 -2.69 -36.68
CA ASP A 8 -39.12 -2.20 -36.03
C ASP A 8 -38.35 -3.41 -35.46
N ASP A 9 -37.22 -3.69 -36.10
CA ASP A 9 -36.16 -4.58 -35.66
C ASP A 9 -35.37 -3.91 -34.54
N CYS A 10 -35.20 -4.56 -33.39
CA CYS A 10 -34.10 -4.21 -32.49
C CYS A 10 -33.70 -5.40 -31.59
N CYS A 11 -32.52 -5.96 -31.88
CA CYS A 11 -31.76 -6.81 -30.96
C CYS A 11 -31.63 -6.15 -29.59
N SER A 12 -32.16 -6.77 -28.53
CA SER A 12 -31.71 -6.47 -27.17
C SER A 12 -30.66 -7.50 -26.75
N ASP A 13 -29.40 -7.21 -27.02
CA ASP A 13 -28.30 -7.88 -26.36
C ASP A 13 -28.25 -7.44 -24.89
N THR A 14 -28.23 -8.44 -24.04
CA THR A 14 -28.09 -8.41 -22.59
C THR A 14 -26.82 -7.70 -22.14
N ILE A 15 -26.95 -6.61 -21.38
CA ILE A 15 -25.87 -6.10 -20.53
C ILE A 15 -26.10 -6.67 -19.12
N SER A 16 -25.36 -7.74 -18.83
CA SER A 16 -25.16 -8.24 -17.46
C SER A 16 -24.36 -7.20 -16.69
N ILE A 17 -24.99 -6.58 -15.70
CA ILE A 17 -24.33 -5.67 -14.75
C ILE A 17 -23.65 -6.54 -13.71
N ASP A 18 -22.32 -6.68 -13.80
CA ASP A 18 -21.51 -7.31 -12.76
C ASP A 18 -21.65 -6.53 -11.44
N SER A 19 -21.93 -7.27 -10.39
CA SER A 19 -22.34 -6.79 -9.06
C SER A 19 -21.18 -6.43 -8.13
N ASP A 20 -20.13 -5.79 -8.64
CA ASP A 20 -18.89 -5.53 -7.88
C ASP A 20 -18.63 -4.05 -7.51
N VAL A 21 -19.63 -3.17 -7.63
CA VAL A 21 -19.53 -1.79 -7.13
C VAL A 21 -20.28 -1.64 -5.81
N ALA A 22 -19.63 -1.96 -4.71
CA ALA A 22 -20.17 -1.78 -3.36
C ALA A 22 -19.99 -0.31 -2.90
N PHE A 23 -21.08 0.45 -2.92
CA PHE A 23 -21.18 1.76 -2.26
C PHE A 23 -21.23 1.58 -0.73
N ALA A 24 -20.18 2.01 -0.02
CA ALA A 24 -20.20 2.13 1.42
C ALA A 24 -20.55 3.57 1.82
N PHE A 25 -21.70 3.75 2.47
CA PHE A 25 -22.05 5.00 3.15
C PHE A 25 -21.11 5.20 4.36
N VAL A 26 -20.46 6.35 4.44
CA VAL A 26 -19.64 6.73 5.60
C VAL A 26 -20.55 7.33 6.67
N ASP A 27 -20.60 6.70 7.84
CA ASP A 27 -21.18 7.26 9.06
C ASP A 27 -20.16 8.20 9.74
N PHE A 28 -20.56 9.44 9.99
CA PHE A 28 -19.74 10.48 10.62
C PHE A 28 -19.99 10.64 12.12
N SER A 29 -20.79 9.76 12.74
CA SER A 29 -21.00 9.78 14.19
C SER A 29 -19.72 9.39 14.94
N GLY A 30 -18.96 10.40 15.39
CA GLY A 30 -17.75 10.21 16.21
C GLY A 30 -16.50 10.96 15.75
N VAL A 31 -16.58 11.84 14.74
CA VAL A 31 -15.48 12.74 14.41
C VAL A 31 -15.47 13.92 15.39
N ASP A 32 -14.54 13.88 16.35
CA ASP A 32 -14.23 15.00 17.24
C ASP A 32 -13.37 16.03 16.51
N PHE A 33 -13.97 17.17 16.15
CA PHE A 33 -13.28 18.33 15.59
C PHE A 33 -12.78 19.19 16.75
N GLY A 34 -11.72 18.73 17.41
CA GLY A 34 -11.15 19.37 18.59
C GLY A 34 -11.02 20.90 18.45
N GLY A 35 -11.59 21.61 19.41
CA GLY A 35 -11.63 23.07 19.47
C GLY A 35 -10.26 23.70 19.69
N HIS A 36 -10.05 24.84 19.02
CA HIS A 36 -8.87 25.68 19.11
C HIS A 36 -8.71 26.32 20.50
N ASP A 37 -7.47 26.32 21.00
CA ASP A 37 -6.96 27.42 21.82
C ASP A 37 -5.63 27.91 21.20
N TYR A 38 -5.63 29.18 20.82
CA TYR A 38 -4.45 29.89 20.33
C TYR A 38 -3.69 30.44 21.53
N ASP A 39 -2.40 30.12 21.64
CA ASP A 39 -1.49 30.97 22.40
C ASP A 39 -0.21 31.28 21.61
N LYS A 40 0.16 32.55 21.68
CA LYS A 40 1.25 33.20 20.93
C LYS A 40 2.53 33.09 21.74
N THR A 41 3.63 32.64 21.14
CA THR A 41 4.97 33.26 21.28
C THR A 41 6.02 32.55 20.41
N LYS A 42 6.83 33.37 19.72
CA LYS A 42 7.98 33.12 18.80
C LYS A 42 9.20 32.46 19.51
N PRO A 43 10.32 32.06 18.85
CA PRO A 43 10.88 32.55 17.57
C PRO A 43 11.46 31.53 16.56
N GLU A 44 11.77 32.04 15.36
CA GLU A 44 12.44 31.40 14.22
C GLU A 44 13.87 30.92 14.53
N PRO A 45 14.38 29.92 13.78
CA PRO A 45 15.80 29.85 13.49
C PRO A 45 16.11 29.82 11.98
N THR A 46 16.88 30.83 11.61
CA THR A 46 18.00 30.91 10.66
C THR A 46 18.40 29.71 9.81
N VAL A 47 18.58 30.03 8.53
CA VAL A 47 19.19 29.24 7.44
C VAL A 47 20.67 28.95 7.74
N GLY A 48 21.04 27.67 7.71
CA GLY A 48 22.43 27.19 7.67
C GLY A 48 22.56 26.18 6.55
N SER A 49 23.35 26.52 5.53
CA SER A 49 23.72 25.68 4.41
C SER A 49 24.86 24.74 4.81
N GLU A 50 24.60 23.43 4.85
CA GLU A 50 25.66 22.43 4.91
C GLU A 50 25.41 21.37 3.83
N GLU A 51 26.38 21.28 2.92
CA GLU A 51 26.46 20.31 1.82
C GLU A 51 26.59 18.88 2.41
N VAL A 52 25.68 17.99 2.00
CA VAL A 52 25.76 16.57 2.37
C VAL A 52 26.37 15.80 1.20
N ASN A 53 27.57 15.27 1.44
CA ASN A 53 28.33 14.43 0.53
C ASN A 53 27.67 13.05 0.42
N CYS A 54 27.19 12.67 -0.77
CA CYS A 54 26.63 11.35 -1.04
C CYS A 54 27.76 10.32 -1.20
N ILE A 55 27.83 9.35 -0.30
CA ILE A 55 28.74 8.20 -0.41
C ILE A 55 28.07 7.14 -1.30
N GLU A 56 28.68 6.86 -2.46
CA GLU A 56 28.30 5.76 -3.35
C GLU A 56 28.49 4.39 -2.66
N LEU A 57 27.41 3.67 -2.42
CA LEU A 57 27.46 2.25 -2.07
C LEU A 57 27.41 1.41 -3.37
N LYS A 58 28.57 0.85 -3.73
CA LYS A 58 28.73 -0.07 -4.86
C LYS A 58 28.04 -1.40 -4.55
N ALA A 59 26.97 -1.71 -5.27
CA ALA A 59 26.36 -3.02 -5.29
C ALA A 59 27.29 -4.02 -6.02
N ASN A 60 27.84 -5.00 -5.30
CA ASN A 60 28.54 -6.12 -5.90
C ASN A 60 27.52 -7.07 -6.55
N GLN A 61 27.47 -7.06 -7.88
CA GLN A 61 26.79 -8.09 -8.66
C GLN A 61 27.58 -9.40 -8.52
N LYS A 62 27.03 -10.40 -7.81
CA LYS A 62 27.48 -11.78 -7.93
C LYS A 62 26.76 -12.42 -9.11
N GLU A 63 27.54 -12.91 -10.07
CA GLU A 63 27.08 -13.68 -11.22
C GLU A 63 26.27 -14.90 -10.77
N LYS A 64 25.06 -15.07 -11.32
CA LYS A 64 24.21 -16.25 -11.09
C LYS A 64 24.74 -17.42 -11.90
N ASP A 65 25.04 -18.53 -11.22
CA ASP A 65 25.42 -19.83 -11.80
C ASP A 65 24.25 -20.38 -12.65
N PRO A 66 24.46 -20.72 -13.94
CA PRO A 66 23.38 -21.05 -14.88
C PRO A 66 22.77 -22.45 -14.69
N ASN A 67 23.02 -23.15 -13.57
CA ASN A 67 22.60 -24.53 -13.34
C ASN A 67 21.61 -24.76 -12.19
N LEU A 68 20.88 -23.73 -11.74
CA LEU A 68 19.79 -23.95 -10.77
C LEU A 68 18.53 -24.46 -11.48
N GLN A 69 18.20 -25.71 -11.16
CA GLN A 69 17.04 -26.46 -11.63
C GLN A 69 15.74 -25.66 -11.39
N HIS A 70 14.78 -25.79 -12.31
CA HIS A 70 13.43 -25.21 -12.23
C HIS A 70 12.85 -25.29 -10.79
N GLU A 71 12.78 -24.15 -10.11
CA GLU A 71 12.29 -24.06 -8.75
C GLU A 71 10.79 -24.38 -8.73
N ILE A 72 10.45 -25.53 -8.15
CA ILE A 72 9.06 -25.89 -7.86
C ILE A 72 8.65 -25.09 -6.64
N PHE A 73 8.02 -23.94 -6.85
CA PHE A 73 7.42 -23.15 -5.78
C PHE A 73 6.41 -24.00 -4.99
N PRO A 74 6.50 -24.07 -3.65
CA PRO A 74 5.44 -24.61 -2.80
C PRO A 74 4.06 -24.06 -3.17
N LYS A 75 3.01 -24.89 -3.04
CA LYS A 75 1.63 -24.47 -3.30
C LYS A 75 1.30 -23.18 -2.55
N GLY A 76 0.97 -22.12 -3.29
CA GLY A 76 0.59 -20.81 -2.74
C GLY A 76 1.67 -19.73 -2.85
N GLN A 77 2.89 -20.05 -3.27
CA GLN A 77 3.87 -19.06 -3.71
C GLN A 77 3.73 -18.86 -5.22
N PHE A 78 3.58 -17.59 -5.63
CA PHE A 78 3.60 -17.19 -7.02
C PHE A 78 4.98 -16.61 -7.33
N PRO A 79 5.55 -16.89 -8.51
CA PRO A 79 6.79 -16.24 -8.90
C PRO A 79 6.61 -14.73 -8.84
N HIS A 80 7.61 -14.03 -8.30
CA HIS A 80 7.63 -12.58 -8.26
C HIS A 80 7.53 -12.04 -9.69
N MET A 81 6.34 -11.59 -10.10
CA MET A 81 6.16 -10.95 -11.39
C MET A 81 6.74 -9.55 -11.27
N GLN A 82 7.86 -9.30 -11.98
CA GLN A 82 8.38 -7.95 -12.10
C GLN A 82 7.31 -7.06 -12.72
N GLN A 83 6.71 -6.20 -11.91
CA GLN A 83 5.79 -5.18 -12.40
C GLN A 83 6.58 -4.21 -13.28
N HIS A 84 6.06 -3.91 -14.46
CA HIS A 84 6.65 -2.93 -15.35
C HIS A 84 6.45 -1.54 -14.74
N HIS A 85 7.50 -1.01 -14.11
CA HIS A 85 7.48 0.32 -13.52
C HIS A 85 7.88 1.38 -14.57
N ASP A 86 7.00 2.36 -14.78
CA ASP A 86 7.28 3.60 -15.49
C ASP A 86 7.38 4.75 -14.48
N PRO A 87 8.60 5.30 -14.23
CA PRO A 87 8.80 6.38 -13.27
C PRO A 87 8.08 7.69 -13.62
N GLN A 88 7.93 8.01 -14.91
CA GLN A 88 7.28 9.25 -15.33
C GLN A 88 5.77 9.14 -15.13
N LEU A 89 5.19 8.01 -15.53
CA LEU A 89 3.78 7.70 -15.27
C LEU A 89 3.50 7.63 -13.77
N PHE A 90 4.37 7.00 -12.98
CA PHE A 90 4.22 6.89 -11.53
C PHE A 90 4.21 8.27 -10.85
N LYS A 91 5.13 9.16 -11.25
CA LYS A 91 5.16 10.54 -10.78
C LYS A 91 3.90 11.31 -11.15
N ALA A 92 3.30 11.00 -12.30
CA ALA A 92 2.03 11.60 -12.70
C ALA A 92 0.87 11.07 -11.84
N GLN A 93 0.72 9.75 -11.75
CA GLN A 93 -0.32 9.10 -10.95
C GLN A 93 -0.26 9.54 -9.47
N SER A 94 0.95 9.68 -8.92
CA SER A 94 1.17 10.22 -7.56
C SER A 94 0.57 11.63 -7.40
N ARG A 95 0.77 12.51 -8.39
CA ARG A 95 0.18 13.85 -8.38
C ARG A 95 -1.33 13.81 -8.54
N ARG A 96 -1.86 12.92 -9.39
CA ARG A 96 -3.31 12.72 -9.56
C ARG A 96 -3.99 12.38 -8.24
N VAL A 97 -3.46 11.36 -7.56
CA VAL A 97 -3.95 10.93 -6.24
C VAL A 97 -3.94 12.10 -5.27
N HIS A 98 -2.79 12.78 -5.12
CA HIS A 98 -2.66 13.93 -4.23
C HIS A 98 -3.67 15.05 -4.52
N ASN A 99 -3.86 15.38 -5.79
CA ASN A 99 -4.78 16.44 -6.21
C ASN A 99 -6.24 16.07 -6.00
N LEU A 100 -6.67 14.87 -6.39
CA LEU A 100 -8.04 14.41 -6.20
C LEU A 100 -8.37 14.25 -4.71
N CYS A 101 -7.43 13.73 -3.91
CA CYS A 101 -7.58 13.67 -2.45
C CYS A 101 -7.72 15.08 -1.85
N LYS A 102 -6.85 16.02 -2.23
CA LYS A 102 -6.97 17.41 -1.75
C LYS A 102 -8.28 18.07 -2.14
N TRP A 103 -8.76 17.83 -3.35
CA TRP A 103 -10.04 18.37 -3.80
C TRP A 103 -11.19 17.76 -2.98
N TYR A 104 -11.22 16.44 -2.85
CA TYR A 104 -12.27 15.76 -2.10
C TYR A 104 -12.27 16.12 -0.61
N GLU A 105 -11.09 16.15 0.02
CA GLU A 105 -10.96 16.30 1.46
C GLU A 105 -11.01 17.76 1.92
N LEU A 106 -10.50 18.69 1.10
CA LEU A 106 -10.32 20.10 1.50
C LEU A 106 -11.09 21.09 0.62
N GLY A 107 -11.78 20.63 -0.42
CA GLY A 107 -12.43 21.50 -1.41
C GLY A 107 -11.44 22.32 -2.23
N ILE A 108 -10.15 21.94 -2.25
CA ILE A 108 -9.11 22.67 -2.98
C ILE A 108 -9.03 22.13 -4.40
N ARG A 109 -9.72 22.81 -5.33
CA ARG A 109 -9.66 22.49 -6.76
C ARG A 109 -8.24 22.68 -7.30
N PRO A 110 -7.68 21.70 -8.04
CA PRO A 110 -6.38 21.86 -8.68
C PRO A 110 -6.39 23.03 -9.69
N SER A 111 -5.34 23.85 -9.70
CA SER A 111 -5.15 24.89 -10.71
C SER A 111 -4.97 24.24 -12.09
N LEU A 112 -5.59 24.81 -13.13
CA LEU A 112 -5.36 24.39 -14.52
C LEU A 112 -4.07 24.99 -15.13
N SER A 113 -3.25 25.71 -14.35
CA SER A 113 -2.00 26.29 -14.85
C SER A 113 -1.00 25.21 -15.26
N SER A 114 -0.20 25.52 -16.28
CA SER A 114 0.79 24.63 -16.91
C SER A 114 1.79 23.96 -15.97
N SER A 115 1.95 24.43 -14.73
CA SER A 115 2.83 23.85 -13.71
C SER A 115 2.15 22.83 -12.77
N SER A 116 0.81 22.79 -12.69
CA SER A 116 0.04 21.85 -11.86
C SER A 116 -0.64 20.75 -12.66
N LEU A 117 -0.77 20.93 -13.99
CA LEU A 117 -1.45 20.04 -14.94
C LEU A 117 -0.54 19.33 -15.94
N LEU A 118 0.78 19.33 -15.77
CA LEU A 118 1.64 18.40 -16.50
C LEU A 118 1.39 16.96 -16.00
N ASN A 119 0.17 16.47 -16.19
CA ASN A 119 -0.13 15.35 -17.07
C ASN A 119 -1.64 15.17 -17.32
N LEU A 120 -2.30 16.07 -18.06
CA LEU A 120 -3.56 15.66 -18.76
C LEU A 120 -3.30 14.41 -19.61
N ASP A 121 -2.12 14.34 -20.24
CA ASP A 121 -1.66 13.21 -21.04
C ASP A 121 -1.46 11.93 -20.20
N ALA A 122 -0.75 11.98 -19.07
CA ALA A 122 -0.60 10.78 -18.23
C ALA A 122 -1.80 10.46 -17.33
N HIS A 123 -2.88 11.23 -17.44
CA HIS A 123 -4.20 10.86 -16.91
C HIS A 123 -5.15 10.45 -18.03
N HIS A 124 -4.69 10.40 -19.28
CA HIS A 124 -5.50 10.04 -20.46
C HIS A 124 -6.85 10.76 -20.49
N GLN A 125 -6.88 12.04 -20.11
CA GLN A 125 -8.11 12.85 -20.07
C GLN A 125 -9.21 12.31 -19.13
N LYS A 126 -8.89 11.38 -18.22
CA LYS A 126 -9.86 10.71 -17.32
C LYS A 126 -10.64 11.66 -16.39
N ASP A 127 -10.16 12.89 -16.19
CA ASP A 127 -10.69 13.83 -15.20
C ASP A 127 -11.14 15.17 -15.82
N GLU A 128 -11.19 15.31 -17.15
CA GLU A 128 -11.57 16.58 -17.80
C GLU A 128 -12.99 17.03 -17.45
N ASP A 129 -13.90 16.08 -17.29
CA ASP A 129 -15.30 16.28 -16.89
C ASP A 129 -15.42 16.93 -15.50
N LEU A 130 -14.52 16.61 -14.58
CA LEU A 130 -14.49 17.24 -13.25
C LEU A 130 -14.21 18.75 -13.35
N PHE A 131 -13.41 19.18 -14.33
CA PHE A 131 -13.02 20.58 -14.49
C PHE A 131 -14.04 21.41 -15.27
N ALA A 132 -14.94 20.76 -16.03
CA ALA A 132 -15.93 21.43 -16.85
C ALA A 132 -17.09 22.04 -16.03
N ASN A 133 -17.39 21.46 -14.87
CA ASN A 133 -18.52 21.90 -14.04
C ASN A 133 -18.10 23.01 -13.05
N GLU A 134 -19.04 23.91 -12.73
CA GLU A 134 -18.88 24.91 -11.68
C GLU A 134 -19.17 24.35 -10.27
N ILE A 135 -19.90 23.23 -10.20
CA ILE A 135 -20.30 22.56 -8.97
C ILE A 135 -19.62 21.20 -8.90
N ASP A 136 -19.01 20.92 -7.76
CA ASP A 136 -18.32 19.66 -7.52
C ASP A 136 -19.31 18.53 -7.19
N ASP A 137 -19.22 17.42 -7.92
CA ASP A 137 -19.91 16.18 -7.60
C ASP A 137 -19.01 15.31 -6.69
N LEU A 138 -19.27 15.36 -5.38
CA LEU A 138 -18.47 14.65 -4.38
C LEU A 138 -18.46 13.12 -4.59
N PRO A 139 -19.59 12.44 -4.89
CA PRO A 139 -19.58 11.03 -5.28
C PRO A 139 -18.64 10.71 -6.45
N ILE A 140 -18.70 11.48 -7.54
CA ILE A 140 -17.82 11.25 -8.70
C ILE A 140 -16.36 11.51 -8.32
N LEU A 141 -16.09 12.58 -7.58
CA LEU A 141 -14.74 12.92 -7.13
C LEU A 141 -14.14 11.84 -6.23
N LEU A 142 -14.93 11.26 -5.34
CA LEU A 142 -14.53 10.12 -4.52
C LEU A 142 -14.18 8.91 -5.39
N LEU A 143 -15.05 8.56 -6.34
CA LEU A 143 -14.81 7.44 -7.26
C LEU A 143 -13.52 7.63 -8.06
N ARG A 144 -13.29 8.85 -8.57
CA ARG A 144 -12.07 9.21 -9.30
C ARG A 144 -10.82 9.13 -8.41
N SER A 145 -10.92 9.53 -7.14
CA SER A 145 -9.81 9.39 -6.19
C SER A 145 -9.43 7.93 -5.93
N ILE A 146 -10.42 7.03 -5.90
CA ILE A 146 -10.20 5.58 -5.75
C ILE A 146 -9.52 5.03 -7.01
N GLN A 147 -10.05 5.34 -8.20
CA GLN A 147 -9.45 4.92 -9.47
C GLN A 147 -8.01 5.41 -9.63
N ALA A 148 -7.71 6.65 -9.21
CA ALA A 148 -6.35 7.17 -9.24
C ALA A 148 -5.41 6.42 -8.29
N GLN A 149 -5.90 6.00 -7.13
CA GLN A 149 -5.14 5.19 -6.17
C GLN A 149 -4.85 3.80 -6.73
N ASP A 150 -5.81 3.19 -7.42
CA ASP A 150 -5.64 1.89 -8.08
C ASP A 150 -4.65 1.98 -9.24
N ASP A 151 -4.79 3.00 -10.10
CA ASP A 151 -3.84 3.28 -11.19
C ASP A 151 -2.40 3.41 -10.64
N LEU A 152 -2.20 4.15 -9.54
CA LEU A 152 -0.89 4.26 -8.87
C LEU A 152 -0.36 2.89 -8.42
N ASN A 153 -1.20 2.06 -7.81
CA ASN A 153 -0.83 0.76 -7.26
C ASN A 153 -0.48 -0.28 -8.33
N THR A 154 -0.89 -0.07 -9.58
CA THR A 154 -0.45 -0.91 -10.72
C THR A 154 0.95 -0.58 -11.24
N ASN A 155 1.51 0.57 -10.86
CA ASN A 155 2.79 1.07 -11.37
C ASN A 155 3.76 1.44 -10.24
N LEU A 156 3.70 0.68 -9.13
CA LEU A 156 4.58 0.91 -7.99
C LEU A 156 6.05 0.72 -8.40
N PRO A 157 6.97 1.54 -7.85
CA PRO A 157 8.39 1.29 -8.06
C PRO A 157 8.77 -0.06 -7.45
N PRO A 158 9.78 -0.74 -8.02
CA PRO A 158 10.30 -1.96 -7.44
C PRO A 158 10.79 -1.69 -6.01
N PHE A 159 10.60 -2.67 -5.14
CA PHE A 159 11.11 -2.65 -3.78
C PHE A 159 12.42 -3.45 -3.69
N PRO A 160 13.24 -3.23 -2.66
CA PRO A 160 14.41 -4.07 -2.43
C PRO A 160 14.00 -5.52 -2.18
N LEU A 161 14.79 -6.46 -2.67
CA LEU A 161 14.62 -7.89 -2.35
C LEU A 161 15.36 -8.21 -1.06
N GLY A 162 14.77 -9.04 -0.20
CA GLY A 162 15.41 -9.52 1.01
C GLY A 162 16.62 -10.40 0.72
N GLU A 163 17.61 -10.41 1.60
CA GLU A 163 18.80 -11.25 1.45
C GLU A 163 18.47 -12.76 1.44
N TYR A 164 17.35 -13.13 2.07
CA TYR A 164 16.93 -14.51 2.29
C TYR A 164 15.61 -14.86 1.62
N GLU A 165 15.06 -13.98 0.78
CA GLU A 165 13.70 -14.12 0.25
C GLU A 165 13.50 -15.42 -0.56
N ASP A 166 14.49 -15.80 -1.38
CA ASP A 166 14.53 -17.06 -2.13
C ASP A 166 14.68 -18.30 -1.22
N SER A 167 15.07 -18.09 0.04
CA SER A 167 15.23 -19.14 1.06
C SER A 167 14.06 -19.22 2.04
N LEU A 168 12.90 -18.64 1.69
CA LEU A 168 11.68 -18.69 2.48
C LEU A 168 10.62 -19.57 1.84
N LYS A 169 9.89 -20.31 2.67
CA LYS A 169 8.77 -21.14 2.24
C LYS A 169 7.51 -20.84 3.05
N VAL A 170 6.38 -20.80 2.36
CA VAL A 170 5.06 -20.79 3.00
C VAL A 170 4.64 -22.23 3.29
N ALA A 171 4.22 -22.50 4.52
CA ALA A 171 3.73 -23.81 4.95
C ALA A 171 2.66 -23.64 6.06
N PRO A 172 1.90 -24.68 6.45
CA PRO A 172 1.00 -24.59 7.61
C PRO A 172 1.75 -24.12 8.86
N SER A 173 1.17 -23.16 9.57
CA SER A 173 1.75 -22.58 10.79
C SER A 173 1.80 -23.61 11.92
N THR A 174 2.78 -23.44 12.82
CA THR A 174 2.84 -24.16 14.09
C THR A 174 1.86 -23.62 15.14
N ILE A 175 1.20 -22.49 14.86
CA ILE A 175 0.12 -21.95 15.69
C ILE A 175 -1.20 -22.59 15.27
N ASP A 176 -1.89 -23.22 16.21
CA ASP A 176 -3.17 -23.88 15.95
C ASP A 176 -4.21 -22.87 15.43
N GLY A 177 -4.88 -23.24 14.33
CA GLY A 177 -5.88 -22.41 13.67
C GLY A 177 -5.37 -21.16 12.94
N ALA A 178 -4.06 -20.88 12.89
CA ALA A 178 -3.52 -19.68 12.24
C ALA A 178 -3.45 -19.78 10.70
N GLY A 179 -3.65 -20.97 10.14
CA GLY A 179 -3.51 -21.20 8.70
C GLY A 179 -2.05 -21.39 8.30
N ASN A 180 -1.52 -20.51 7.45
CA ASN A 180 -0.15 -20.60 6.95
C ASN A 180 0.82 -19.70 7.75
N GLY A 181 2.07 -20.13 7.84
CA GLY A 181 3.21 -19.40 8.37
C GLY A 181 4.34 -19.30 7.35
N LEU A 182 5.34 -18.48 7.67
CA LEU A 182 6.55 -18.29 6.87
C LEU A 182 7.74 -18.96 7.54
N PHE A 183 8.47 -19.81 6.82
CA PHE A 183 9.56 -20.61 7.38
C PHE A 183 10.85 -20.38 6.58
N THR A 184 11.98 -20.42 7.26
CA THR A 184 13.29 -20.39 6.58
C THR A 184 13.77 -21.79 6.19
N THR A 185 14.43 -21.91 5.04
CA THR A 185 15.12 -23.13 4.58
C THR A 185 16.62 -23.09 4.82
N VAL A 186 17.14 -21.98 5.35
CA VAL A 186 18.55 -21.77 5.67
C VAL A 186 18.71 -21.13 7.05
N PRO A 187 19.87 -21.24 7.71
CA PRO A 187 20.14 -20.41 8.89
C PRO A 187 20.19 -18.93 8.52
N ILE A 188 19.58 -18.07 9.36
CA ILE A 188 19.59 -16.62 9.18
C ILE A 188 20.28 -15.99 10.40
N PRO A 189 21.34 -15.19 10.24
CA PRO A 189 22.02 -14.55 11.35
C PRO A 189 21.21 -13.38 11.91
N LYS A 190 21.38 -13.09 13.20
CA LYS A 190 20.83 -11.89 13.84
C LYS A 190 21.19 -10.63 13.07
N GLY A 191 20.22 -9.74 12.89
CA GLY A 191 20.38 -8.44 12.22
C GLY A 191 20.25 -8.50 10.71
N ALA A 192 20.12 -9.69 10.10
CA ALA A 192 19.85 -9.82 8.68
C ALA A 192 18.48 -9.28 8.29
N ILE A 193 18.41 -8.67 7.10
CA ILE A 193 17.14 -8.32 6.45
C ILE A 193 16.62 -9.57 5.75
N VAL A 194 15.59 -10.19 6.33
CA VAL A 194 15.03 -11.46 5.89
C VAL A 194 14.23 -11.30 4.60
N CYS A 195 13.30 -10.35 4.61
CA CYS A 195 12.42 -9.97 3.50
C CYS A 195 11.85 -8.57 3.76
N TYR A 196 10.97 -8.10 2.88
CA TYR A 196 10.30 -6.81 3.03
C TYR A 196 8.79 -7.00 3.07
N TYR A 197 8.14 -6.26 3.97
CA TYR A 197 6.69 -6.09 3.93
C TYR A 197 6.35 -4.96 2.98
N THR A 198 5.76 -5.32 1.84
CA THR A 198 5.38 -4.44 0.74
C THR A 198 3.91 -4.68 0.37
N GLY A 199 3.38 -3.89 -0.56
CA GLY A 199 1.96 -3.96 -0.92
C GLY A 199 1.44 -2.69 -1.54
N TYR A 200 0.12 -2.62 -1.66
CA TYR A 200 -0.58 -1.45 -2.19
C TYR A 200 -0.47 -0.27 -1.22
N ARG A 201 -0.25 0.92 -1.76
CA ARG A 201 -0.10 2.15 -0.99
C ARG A 201 -1.47 2.73 -0.68
N HIS A 202 -1.64 3.16 0.56
CA HIS A 202 -2.83 3.84 1.04
C HIS A 202 -2.45 5.05 1.90
N HIS A 203 -3.26 6.09 1.82
CA HIS A 203 -3.26 7.21 2.76
C HIS A 203 -4.30 6.94 3.86
N TYR A 204 -4.35 7.82 4.87
CA TYR A 204 -5.21 7.64 6.04
C TYR A 204 -6.69 7.41 5.71
N GLN A 205 -7.24 8.09 4.70
CA GLN A 205 -8.64 7.90 4.33
C GLN A 205 -8.85 6.70 3.42
N SER A 206 -7.96 6.44 2.45
CA SER A 206 -8.14 5.29 1.55
C SER A 206 -8.09 3.97 2.28
N GLN A 207 -7.24 3.81 3.30
CA GLN A 207 -7.23 2.58 4.10
C GLN A 207 -8.54 2.36 4.88
N LYS A 208 -9.24 3.43 5.31
CA LYS A 208 -10.52 3.30 6.02
C LYS A 208 -11.63 2.75 5.13
N ARG A 209 -11.49 2.90 3.81
CA ARG A 209 -12.46 2.40 2.83
C ARG A 209 -12.27 0.91 2.53
N LEU A 210 -11.16 0.32 2.96
CA LEU A 210 -10.90 -1.11 2.77
C LEU A 210 -11.84 -1.93 3.66
N LYS A 211 -12.52 -2.90 3.03
CA LYS A 211 -13.42 -3.83 3.71
C LYS A 211 -12.65 -4.77 4.65
N ASP A 212 -11.52 -5.27 4.17
CA ASP A 212 -10.61 -6.13 4.91
C ASP A 212 -9.31 -5.36 5.17
N ARG A 213 -8.87 -5.36 6.43
CA ARG A 213 -7.71 -4.61 6.92
C ARG A 213 -6.70 -5.51 7.62
N GLN A 214 -6.83 -6.83 7.48
CA GLN A 214 -5.99 -7.82 8.16
C GLN A 214 -4.51 -7.71 7.78
N TYR A 215 -4.20 -7.21 6.59
CA TYR A 215 -2.86 -7.07 6.03
C TYR A 215 -2.42 -5.61 5.88
N ILE A 216 -3.03 -4.70 6.65
CA ILE A 216 -2.63 -3.30 6.66
C ILE A 216 -1.52 -3.09 7.67
N MET A 217 -0.39 -2.60 7.20
CA MET A 217 0.69 -2.10 8.02
C MET A 217 0.75 -0.58 7.91
N LYS A 218 0.69 0.08 9.06
CA LYS A 218 0.98 1.51 9.15
C LYS A 218 2.50 1.71 9.16
N LEU A 219 3.02 2.47 8.21
CA LEU A 219 4.42 2.86 8.17
C LEU A 219 4.70 4.03 9.13
N GLN A 220 5.92 4.09 9.64
CA GLN A 220 6.42 5.18 10.48
C GLN A 220 7.53 5.95 9.74
N ASN A 221 7.21 6.48 8.55
CA ASN A 221 8.15 7.06 7.58
C ASN A 221 8.72 8.43 7.96
N GLY A 222 8.72 8.77 9.26
CA GLY A 222 9.41 9.93 9.82
C GLY A 222 8.92 11.30 9.32
N TRP A 223 8.15 12.03 10.14
CA TRP A 223 8.42 13.42 10.55
C TRP A 223 7.26 14.02 11.37
N PRO A 224 7.55 14.95 12.30
CA PRO A 224 7.73 14.66 13.73
C PRO A 224 6.50 13.97 14.36
N LYS A 225 6.59 13.52 15.63
CA LYS A 225 5.52 12.81 16.39
C LYS A 225 4.09 13.43 16.32
N PHE A 226 3.97 14.66 15.82
CA PHE A 226 2.76 15.46 15.75
C PHE A 226 2.19 15.65 14.32
N ASP A 227 2.90 15.29 13.25
CA ASP A 227 2.35 15.33 11.88
C ASP A 227 2.05 13.92 11.34
N ARG A 228 0.99 13.32 11.89
CA ARG A 228 0.48 12.00 11.47
C ARG A 228 -0.09 11.97 10.05
N ARG A 229 -0.08 13.10 9.32
CA ARG A 229 -0.62 13.21 7.96
C ARG A 229 0.30 12.59 6.90
N ASN A 230 1.57 12.35 7.25
CA ASN A 230 2.57 11.71 6.38
C ASN A 230 2.75 10.21 6.63
N ASP A 231 2.01 9.62 7.58
CA ASP A 231 2.07 8.17 7.78
C ASP A 231 1.36 7.46 6.62
N GLY A 232 2.13 6.71 5.83
CA GLY A 232 1.61 5.81 4.80
C GLY A 232 1.09 4.51 5.38
N TYR A 233 0.19 3.86 4.65
CA TYR A 233 -0.31 2.52 4.95
C TYR A 233 0.03 1.61 3.77
N ILE A 234 0.50 0.40 4.05
CA ILE A 234 0.71 -0.63 3.05
C ILE A 234 -0.34 -1.71 3.27
N ASP A 235 -1.00 -2.15 2.20
CA ASP A 235 -1.89 -3.30 2.20
C ASP A 235 -1.28 -4.45 1.40
N ALA A 236 -0.91 -5.53 2.09
CA ALA A 236 -0.38 -6.75 1.45
C ALA A 236 -1.48 -7.78 1.10
N LEU A 237 -2.77 -7.44 1.27
CA LEU A 237 -3.87 -8.32 0.91
C LEU A 237 -3.92 -8.60 -0.61
N PRO A 238 -3.77 -7.61 -1.51
CA PRO A 238 -3.81 -7.84 -2.96
C PRO A 238 -2.53 -8.51 -3.50
N THR A 239 -1.39 -8.31 -2.82
CA THR A 239 -0.06 -8.75 -3.26
C THR A 239 0.29 -10.13 -2.69
N LYS A 240 -0.17 -11.20 -3.37
CA LYS A 240 -0.05 -12.58 -2.89
C LYS A 240 1.38 -13.14 -2.92
N ASP A 241 2.26 -12.48 -3.66
CA ASP A 241 3.69 -12.73 -3.78
C ASP A 241 4.50 -12.20 -2.58
N VAL A 242 3.96 -11.25 -1.80
CA VAL A 242 4.64 -10.70 -0.63
C VAL A 242 4.70 -11.73 0.49
N LEU A 243 5.86 -12.35 0.69
CA LEU A 243 6.04 -13.42 1.67
C LEU A 243 5.82 -12.96 3.12
N ALA A 244 6.24 -11.73 3.44
CA ALA A 244 6.12 -11.16 4.79
C ALA A 244 4.68 -11.14 5.33
N ARG A 245 3.67 -11.21 4.45
CA ARG A 245 2.25 -11.29 4.84
C ARG A 245 1.90 -12.58 5.60
N PHE A 246 2.72 -13.63 5.49
CA PHE A 246 2.51 -14.92 6.15
C PHE A 246 3.22 -15.02 7.51
N ILE A 247 3.90 -13.97 7.96
CA ILE A 247 4.54 -13.94 9.29
C ILE A 247 3.44 -13.73 10.32
N ASN A 248 3.28 -14.71 11.22
CA ASN A 248 2.25 -14.68 12.25
C ASN A 248 2.72 -13.98 13.53
N ASP A 249 1.76 -13.53 14.34
CA ASP A 249 2.00 -13.13 15.72
C ASP A 249 1.71 -14.29 16.67
N PRO A 250 2.72 -14.79 17.40
CA PRO A 250 2.59 -15.93 18.30
C PRO A 250 1.86 -15.60 19.61
N ARG A 251 1.46 -14.33 19.82
CA ARG A 251 0.87 -13.76 21.05
C ARG A 251 1.75 -13.89 22.30
N LEU A 252 3.00 -14.25 22.10
CA LEU A 252 4.03 -14.49 23.11
C LEU A 252 5.31 -13.83 22.58
N GLU A 253 5.67 -12.70 23.19
CA GLU A 253 6.75 -11.84 22.70
C GLU A 253 8.10 -12.59 22.66
N GLU A 254 8.32 -13.51 23.58
CA GLU A 254 9.51 -14.37 23.65
C GLU A 254 9.66 -15.34 22.45
N ARG A 255 8.57 -15.60 21.72
CA ARG A 255 8.61 -16.43 20.50
C ARG A 255 8.93 -15.61 19.25
N CYS A 256 8.88 -14.28 19.31
CA CYS A 256 9.20 -13.44 18.18
C CYS A 256 10.69 -13.54 17.85
N ASN A 257 11.01 -13.86 16.60
CA ASN A 257 12.38 -14.00 16.12
C ASN A 257 12.72 -13.00 15.00
N VAL A 258 11.71 -12.25 14.51
CA VAL A 258 11.87 -11.14 13.57
C VAL A 258 11.09 -9.91 14.06
N ALA A 259 11.45 -8.73 13.57
CA ALA A 259 10.72 -7.48 13.81
C ALA A 259 10.59 -6.66 12.53
N PHE A 260 9.53 -5.85 12.46
CA PHE A 260 9.39 -4.81 11.46
C PHE A 260 10.24 -3.59 11.84
N GLU A 261 11.21 -3.24 11.00
CA GLU A 261 12.07 -2.07 11.23
C GLU A 261 11.64 -0.91 10.34
N HIS A 262 10.96 0.08 10.93
CA HIS A 262 10.49 1.22 10.16
C HIS A 262 11.63 2.15 9.74
N ILE A 263 11.73 2.38 8.43
CA ILE A 263 12.62 3.37 7.84
C ILE A 263 11.97 4.75 7.98
N LYS A 264 12.67 5.70 8.61
CA LYS A 264 12.16 7.05 8.91
C LYS A 264 12.49 8.05 7.80
N GLU A 265 12.27 7.64 6.56
CA GLU A 265 12.53 8.45 5.38
C GLU A 265 11.22 8.65 4.60
N PRO A 266 10.95 9.87 4.13
CA PRO A 266 9.79 10.11 3.29
C PRO A 266 9.90 9.26 2.02
N GLU A 267 8.75 8.92 1.44
CA GLU A 267 8.67 8.18 0.16
C GLU A 267 9.13 6.71 0.19
N ILE A 268 9.57 6.18 1.34
CA ILE A 268 9.83 4.75 1.51
C ILE A 268 8.52 4.02 1.80
N TRP A 269 8.10 3.13 0.90
CA TRP A 269 6.83 2.39 1.02
C TRP A 269 7.05 0.88 1.14
N TYR A 270 7.95 0.51 2.05
CA TYR A 270 8.19 -0.87 2.45
C TYR A 270 8.73 -0.89 3.87
N CYS A 271 8.63 -2.03 4.54
CA CYS A 271 9.19 -2.22 5.88
C CYS A 271 10.09 -3.46 5.92
N PRO A 272 11.40 -3.31 6.16
CA PRO A 272 12.30 -4.44 6.41
C PRO A 272 11.79 -5.35 7.53
N VAL A 273 11.91 -6.66 7.31
CA VAL A 273 11.75 -7.70 8.33
C VAL A 273 13.14 -8.12 8.78
N VAL A 274 13.50 -7.81 10.02
CA VAL A 274 14.86 -7.98 10.54
C VAL A 274 14.93 -9.05 11.62
N ALA A 275 15.87 -9.99 11.49
CA ALA A 275 16.09 -11.06 12.45
C ALA A 275 16.57 -10.52 13.81
N GLN A 276 15.86 -10.85 14.89
CA GLN A 276 16.15 -10.39 16.27
C GLN A 276 17.19 -11.27 16.97
N ARG A 277 17.37 -12.49 16.47
CA ARG A 277 18.34 -13.49 16.91
C ARG A 277 18.75 -14.35 15.71
N ASP A 278 19.73 -15.23 15.90
CA ASP A 278 19.98 -16.29 14.93
C ASP A 278 18.75 -17.20 14.83
N ILE A 279 18.36 -17.52 13.60
CA ILE A 279 17.18 -18.33 13.28
C ILE A 279 17.67 -19.62 12.61
N ALA A 280 17.33 -20.77 13.18
CA ALA A 280 17.74 -22.05 12.63
C ALA A 280 16.91 -22.44 11.40
N ILE A 281 17.48 -23.33 10.57
CA ILE A 281 16.77 -23.94 9.45
C ILE A 281 15.45 -24.56 9.90
N GLY A 282 14.38 -24.30 9.15
CA GLY A 282 13.05 -24.86 9.42
C GLY A 282 12.26 -24.16 10.51
N GLU A 283 12.81 -23.14 11.19
CA GLU A 283 12.03 -22.31 12.11
C GLU A 283 10.97 -21.49 11.37
N GLU A 284 9.83 -21.30 12.03
CA GLU A 284 8.79 -20.34 11.63
C GLU A 284 9.19 -18.93 12.06
N LEU A 285 8.93 -17.95 11.21
CA LEU A 285 9.15 -16.54 11.47
C LEU A 285 7.93 -15.95 12.19
N PHE A 286 8.21 -15.25 13.28
CA PHE A 286 7.21 -14.67 14.16
C PHE A 286 7.53 -13.21 14.48
N VAL A 287 6.51 -12.37 14.41
CA VAL A 287 6.58 -10.94 14.71
C VAL A 287 5.45 -10.52 15.64
N SER A 288 5.68 -9.55 16.52
CA SER A 288 4.61 -8.96 17.30
C SER A 288 3.80 -7.97 16.45
N TYR A 289 2.50 -8.19 16.31
CA TYR A 289 1.57 -7.23 15.70
C TYR A 289 1.24 -6.08 16.67
N GLY A 290 1.50 -6.30 17.95
CA GLY A 290 1.29 -5.33 19.01
C GLY A 290 -0.16 -5.28 19.53
N PRO A 291 -0.36 -4.66 20.70
CA PRO A 291 -1.65 -4.68 21.41
C PRO A 291 -2.78 -4.01 20.64
N ARG A 292 -2.46 -3.00 19.81
CA ARG A 292 -3.45 -2.26 19.04
C ARG A 292 -4.14 -3.16 18.01
N TYR A 293 -3.37 -3.95 17.25
CA TYR A 293 -3.91 -4.89 16.28
C TYR A 293 -4.91 -5.85 16.94
N TRP A 294 -4.51 -6.46 18.06
CA TRP A 294 -5.37 -7.39 18.81
C TRP A 294 -6.57 -6.74 19.50
N SER A 295 -6.50 -5.45 19.84
CA SER A 295 -7.68 -4.72 20.33
C SER A 295 -8.71 -4.50 19.23
N GLU A 296 -8.29 -4.12 18.02
CA GLU A 296 -9.19 -3.85 16.88
C GLU A 296 -9.83 -5.16 16.37
N ALA A 297 -9.08 -6.27 16.34
CA ALA A 297 -9.59 -7.58 15.93
C ALA A 297 -10.71 -8.12 16.84
N ARG A 298 -10.69 -7.77 18.15
CA ARG A 298 -11.73 -8.20 19.10
C ARG A 298 -13.05 -7.47 18.91
N THR A 299 -13.03 -6.24 18.39
CA THR A 299 -14.23 -5.42 18.21
C THR A 299 -15.04 -5.81 16.97
N ILE A 300 -14.41 -6.46 15.97
CA ILE A 300 -15.05 -6.84 14.69
C ILE A 300 -15.73 -8.23 14.78
N GLY A 301 -15.45 -9.02 15.83
CA GLY A 301 -15.98 -10.37 16.03
C GLY A 301 -17.00 -10.53 17.16
N GLY A 302 -17.67 -9.43 17.57
CA GLY A 302 -18.69 -9.41 18.63
C GLY A 302 -20.08 -9.14 18.09
#